data_AF-A0A842QWA8-F1
#
_entry.id   AF-A0A842QWA8-F1
#
_cell.length_a   1.000
_cell.length_b   1.000
_cell.length_c   1.000
_cell.angle_alpha   90.00
_cell.angle_beta   90.00
_cell.angle_gamma   90.00
#
_symmetry.space_group_name_H-M   'P 1'
#
loop_
_entity.id
_entity.type
_entity.pdbx_description
1 polymer ?
#
loop_
_entity_poly.entity_id
_entity_poly.type
_entity_poly.pdbx_seq_one_letter_code
_entity_poly.pdbx_strand_id
1 'polypeptide(L)'
;DHVFPVGELREYLAKADYVVVAAPLTPETKYMLDIPEFKAMKNKTYYINIGRGAVAREKALIKALKEDWIAGAYLDTLEVEPLPKDNPLWDMDNVLLVPHDSHSSPYIGDRVMDIFCMNLERYVNDEPLKHVCDPEKGY
;
A
#
# COMPACT_ATOMS: atom_id res chain seq x y z
N ASP A 1 -4.49 19.47 -6.80
CA ASP A 1 -4.37 18.34 -5.86
C ASP A 1 -4.88 18.79 -4.50
N HIS A 2 -5.34 17.86 -3.67
CA HIS A 2 -5.87 18.16 -2.34
C HIS A 2 -5.33 17.15 -1.34
N VAL A 3 -5.02 17.62 -0.13
CA VAL A 3 -4.56 16.79 0.99
C VAL A 3 -5.59 16.89 2.08
N PHE A 4 -5.98 15.75 2.63
CA PHE A 4 -7.02 15.65 3.64
C PHE A 4 -6.49 14.96 4.89
N PRO A 5 -6.99 15.34 6.08
CA PRO A 5 -6.65 14.64 7.31
C PRO A 5 -7.28 13.24 7.32
N VAL A 6 -6.66 12.32 8.07
CA VAL A 6 -7.16 10.94 8.26
C VAL A 6 -8.60 10.92 8.80
N GLY A 7 -8.99 11.92 9.60
CA GLY A 7 -10.35 12.05 10.13
C GLY A 7 -11.44 12.18 9.07
N GLU A 8 -11.08 12.58 7.84
CA GLU A 8 -12.00 12.72 6.71
C GLU A 8 -11.92 11.54 5.72
N LEU A 9 -11.13 10.51 6.02
CA LEU A 9 -10.83 9.40 5.10
C LEU A 9 -12.08 8.81 4.45
N ARG A 10 -13.09 8.44 5.24
CA ARG A 10 -14.33 7.82 4.72
C ARG A 10 -15.11 8.73 3.77
N GLU A 11 -15.10 10.04 4.00
CA GLU A 11 -15.78 10.99 3.13
C GLU A 11 -15.20 10.96 1.71
N TYR A 12 -13.87 10.84 1.61
CA TYR A 12 -13.18 10.78 0.32
C TYR A 12 -13.18 9.40 -0.29
N LEU A 13 -13.14 8.34 0.52
CA LEU A 13 -13.37 6.97 0.05
C LEU A 13 -14.73 6.86 -0.67
N ALA A 14 -15.78 7.49 -0.14
CA ALA A 14 -17.11 7.54 -0.77
C ALA A 14 -17.15 8.27 -2.12
N LYS A 15 -16.15 9.10 -2.42
CA LYS A 15 -16.04 9.87 -3.66
C LYS A 15 -15.07 9.24 -4.66
N ALA A 16 -14.21 8.32 -4.23
CA ALA A 16 -13.17 7.73 -5.06
C ALA A 16 -13.69 6.58 -5.95
N ASP A 17 -13.29 6.58 -7.22
CA ASP A 17 -13.47 5.43 -8.13
C ASP A 17 -12.25 4.48 -8.08
N TYR A 18 -11.09 4.99 -7.68
CA TYR A 18 -9.86 4.23 -7.45
C TYR A 18 -9.22 4.67 -6.15
N VAL A 19 -8.79 3.72 -5.32
CA VAL A 19 -8.09 3.98 -4.05
C VAL A 19 -6.72 3.32 -4.14
N VAL A 20 -5.66 4.13 -4.18
CA VAL A 20 -4.27 3.67 -4.26
C VAL A 20 -3.61 3.83 -2.89
N VAL A 21 -3.17 2.72 -2.32
CA VAL A 21 -2.41 2.68 -1.07
C VAL A 21 -0.92 2.65 -1.39
N ALA A 22 -0.26 3.77 -1.07
CA ALA A 22 1.19 3.93 -1.10
C ALA A 22 1.74 4.40 0.26
N ALA A 23 0.92 4.31 1.32
CA ALA A 23 1.33 4.69 2.67
C ALA A 23 2.35 3.69 3.24
N PRO A 24 3.34 4.14 4.04
CA PRO A 24 4.18 3.24 4.80
C PRO A 24 3.33 2.50 5.84
N LEU A 25 3.82 1.34 6.29
CA LEU A 25 3.21 0.62 7.42
C LEU A 25 3.80 1.15 8.73
N THR A 26 2.99 1.89 9.47
CA THR A 26 3.29 2.43 10.80
C THR A 26 2.19 2.00 11.77
N PRO A 27 2.32 2.24 13.09
CA PRO A 27 1.22 1.99 14.03
C PRO A 27 -0.08 2.71 13.65
N GLU A 28 0.01 3.89 13.05
CA GLU A 28 -1.13 4.72 12.65
C GLU A 28 -1.81 4.22 11.36
N THR A 29 -1.05 3.61 10.45
CA THR A 29 -1.59 3.11 9.17
C THR A 29 -1.95 1.63 9.19
N LYS A 30 -1.47 0.88 10.19
CA LYS A 30 -1.79 -0.54 10.36
C LYS A 30 -3.29 -0.74 10.53
N TYR A 31 -3.90 -1.47 9.61
CA TYR A 31 -5.33 -1.71 9.54
C TYR A 31 -6.17 -0.43 9.51
N MET A 32 -5.63 0.65 8.93
CA MET A 32 -6.37 1.89 8.65
C MET A 32 -7.60 1.64 7.78
N LEU A 33 -7.55 0.63 6.91
CA LEU A 33 -8.69 0.19 6.11
C LEU A 33 -9.26 -1.12 6.67
N ASP A 34 -10.43 -1.03 7.30
CA ASP A 34 -11.21 -2.15 7.80
C ASP A 34 -12.64 -2.08 7.21
N ILE A 35 -13.57 -2.89 7.73
CA ILE A 35 -14.96 -2.95 7.27
C ILE A 35 -15.62 -1.57 7.09
N PRO A 36 -15.51 -0.60 8.03
CA PRO A 36 -16.15 0.69 7.88
C PRO A 36 -15.62 1.49 6.68
N GLU A 37 -14.33 1.39 6.39
CA GLU A 37 -13.68 2.09 5.28
C GLU A 37 -14.07 1.47 3.94
N PHE A 38 -14.06 0.13 3.83
CA PHE A 38 -14.53 -0.54 2.62
C PHE A 38 -16.02 -0.32 2.36
N LYS A 39 -16.87 -0.28 3.40
CA LYS A 39 -18.29 0.06 3.24
C LYS A 39 -18.55 1.50 2.83
N ALA A 40 -17.62 2.41 3.11
CA ALA A 40 -17.74 3.80 2.69
C ALA A 40 -17.44 3.95 1.18
N MET A 41 -16.68 3.04 0.58
CA MET A 41 -16.37 3.06 -0.85
C MET A 41 -17.62 2.76 -1.70
N LYS A 42 -17.52 3.07 -2.99
CA LYS A 42 -18.57 2.74 -3.95
C LYS A 42 -18.40 1.28 -4.38
N ASN A 43 -19.48 0.61 -4.73
CA ASN A 43 -19.43 -0.73 -5.35
C ASN A 43 -18.61 -0.78 -6.65
N LYS A 44 -18.40 0.35 -7.33
CA LYS A 44 -17.56 0.48 -8.52
C LYS A 44 -16.09 0.81 -8.23
N THR A 45 -15.71 0.96 -6.96
CA THR A 45 -14.36 1.38 -6.58
C THR A 45 -13.37 0.22 -6.77
N TYR A 46 -12.21 0.49 -7.35
CA TYR A 46 -11.08 -0.44 -7.36
C TYR A 46 -10.08 -0.09 -6.27
N TYR A 47 -9.69 -1.09 -5.48
CA TYR A 47 -8.67 -0.98 -4.44
C TYR A 47 -7.30 -1.42 -4.97
N ILE A 48 -6.27 -0.61 -4.79
CA ILE A 48 -4.92 -0.87 -5.32
C ILE A 48 -3.94 -0.73 -4.16
N ASN A 49 -3.20 -1.79 -3.83
CA ASN A 49 -2.17 -1.75 -2.80
C ASN A 49 -0.77 -2.05 -3.35
N ILE A 50 0.07 -1.01 -3.36
CA ILE A 50 1.50 -1.04 -3.73
C ILE A 50 2.39 -0.63 -2.55
N GLY A 51 1.80 -0.48 -1.36
CA GLY A 51 2.50 -0.08 -0.14
C GLY A 51 2.86 -1.29 0.71
N ARG A 52 2.00 -1.63 1.67
CA ARG A 52 2.15 -2.78 2.56
C ARG A 52 0.77 -3.41 2.80
N GLY A 53 0.70 -4.74 2.81
CA GLY A 53 -0.57 -5.45 2.94
C GLY A 53 -1.34 -5.09 4.20
N ALA A 54 -0.64 -5.01 5.34
CA ALA A 54 -1.23 -4.73 6.65
C ALA A 54 -1.75 -3.29 6.84
N VAL A 55 -1.71 -2.42 5.82
CA VAL A 55 -2.47 -1.15 5.84
C VAL A 55 -3.98 -1.42 5.78
N ALA A 56 -4.39 -2.47 5.07
CA ALA A 56 -5.75 -2.97 5.09
C ALA A 56 -5.84 -4.26 5.91
N ARG A 57 -6.94 -4.47 6.62
CA ARG A 57 -7.23 -5.77 7.20
C ARG A 57 -7.65 -6.73 6.09
N GLU A 58 -6.85 -7.74 5.79
CA GLU A 58 -7.04 -8.69 4.69
C GLU A 58 -8.40 -9.39 4.80
N LYS A 59 -8.82 -9.78 6.00
CA LYS A 59 -10.17 -10.35 6.23
C LYS A 59 -11.29 -9.38 5.84
N ALA A 60 -11.11 -8.08 6.06
CA ALA A 60 -12.09 -7.07 5.67
C ALA A 60 -12.09 -6.84 4.17
N LEU A 61 -10.90 -6.81 3.55
CA LEU A 61 -10.74 -6.73 2.09
C LEU A 61 -11.41 -7.93 1.39
N ILE A 62 -11.11 -9.15 1.82
CA ILE A 62 -11.74 -10.40 1.33
C ILE A 62 -13.26 -10.32 1.43
N LYS A 63 -13.78 -9.81 2.56
CA LYS A 63 -15.23 -9.65 2.74
C LYS A 63 -15.81 -8.60 1.78
N ALA A 64 -15.14 -7.46 1.63
CA ALA A 64 -15.56 -6.39 0.74
C ALA A 64 -15.64 -6.83 -0.71
N LEU A 65 -14.67 -7.65 -1.15
CA LEU A 65 -14.63 -8.24 -2.50
C LEU A 65 -15.71 -9.31 -2.70
N LYS A 66 -15.95 -10.17 -1.69
CA LYS A 66 -16.98 -11.23 -1.76
C LYS A 66 -18.41 -10.70 -1.72
N GLU A 67 -18.63 -9.56 -1.07
CA GLU A 67 -19.96 -8.96 -0.91
C GLU A 67 -20.19 -7.76 -1.85
N ASP A 68 -19.34 -7.58 -2.85
CA ASP A 68 -19.43 -6.52 -3.87
C ASP A 68 -19.52 -5.10 -3.28
N TRP A 69 -18.89 -4.87 -2.11
CA TRP A 69 -18.75 -3.52 -1.55
C TRP A 69 -17.79 -2.67 -2.39
N ILE A 70 -16.85 -3.32 -3.07
CA ILE A 70 -15.92 -2.76 -4.04
C ILE A 70 -15.85 -3.66 -5.29
N ALA A 71 -15.46 -3.09 -6.42
CA ALA A 71 -15.48 -3.79 -7.71
C ALA A 71 -14.39 -4.85 -7.84
N GLY A 72 -13.21 -4.59 -7.25
CA GLY A 72 -12.07 -5.47 -7.37
C GLY A 72 -10.82 -4.89 -6.73
N ALA A 73 -9.74 -5.67 -6.74
CA ALA A 73 -8.47 -5.26 -6.16
C ALA A 73 -7.26 -5.62 -7.02
N TYR A 74 -6.25 -4.73 -7.03
CA TYR A 74 -4.88 -5.03 -7.43
C TYR A 74 -4.02 -5.07 -6.17
N LEU A 75 -3.33 -6.18 -5.94
CA LEU A 75 -2.58 -6.43 -4.71
C LEU A 75 -1.15 -6.85 -5.05
N ASP A 76 -0.21 -5.93 -4.87
CA ASP A 76 1.23 -6.24 -4.93
C ASP A 76 1.78 -6.66 -3.56
N THR A 77 1.11 -6.25 -2.48
CA THR A 77 1.53 -6.55 -1.10
C THR A 77 0.38 -7.15 -0.30
N LEU A 78 0.72 -8.07 0.61
CA LEU A 78 -0.23 -8.92 1.35
C LEU A 78 0.09 -8.90 2.84
N GLU A 79 -0.87 -9.24 3.71
CA GLU A 79 -0.62 -9.23 5.16
C GLU A 79 0.44 -10.26 5.56
N VAL A 80 0.41 -11.41 4.89
CA VAL A 80 1.38 -12.50 5.04
C VAL A 80 1.97 -12.80 3.67
N GLU A 81 3.30 -12.73 3.60
CA GLU A 81 4.06 -13.00 2.39
C GLU A 81 5.10 -14.11 2.66
N PRO A 82 5.14 -15.18 1.83
CA PRO A 82 4.26 -15.47 0.71
C PRO A 82 2.81 -15.75 1.12
N LEU A 83 1.85 -15.49 0.23
CA LEU A 83 0.43 -15.73 0.48
C LEU A 83 0.18 -17.23 0.76
N PRO A 84 -0.48 -17.60 1.87
CA PRO A 84 -0.84 -18.98 2.14
C PRO A 84 -1.65 -19.59 0.99
N LYS A 85 -1.42 -20.88 0.70
CA LYS A 85 -2.05 -21.57 -0.44
C LYS A 85 -3.57 -21.72 -0.30
N ASP A 86 -4.08 -21.70 0.93
CA ASP A 86 -5.49 -21.78 1.28
C ASP A 86 -6.16 -20.40 1.38
N ASN A 87 -5.44 -19.32 1.03
CA ASN A 87 -6.00 -17.98 1.07
C ASN A 87 -7.04 -17.78 -0.06
N PRO A 88 -8.26 -17.29 0.26
CA PRO A 88 -9.31 -17.07 -0.73
C PRO A 88 -8.94 -16.11 -1.87
N LEU A 89 -7.97 -15.21 -1.68
CA LEU A 89 -7.56 -14.25 -2.71
C LEU A 89 -7.05 -14.94 -3.99
N TRP A 90 -6.57 -16.19 -3.91
CA TRP A 90 -6.12 -16.95 -5.08
C TRP A 90 -7.25 -17.24 -6.08
N ASP A 91 -8.48 -17.42 -5.59
CA ASP A 91 -9.61 -17.90 -6.39
C ASP A 91 -10.61 -16.78 -6.75
N MET A 92 -10.28 -15.52 -6.43
CA MET A 92 -11.18 -14.38 -6.68
C MET A 92 -10.98 -13.79 -8.07
N ASP A 93 -11.98 -13.91 -8.95
CA ASP A 93 -11.96 -13.35 -10.31
C ASP A 93 -11.80 -11.82 -10.37
N ASN A 94 -12.17 -11.12 -9.29
CA ASN A 94 -12.05 -9.67 -9.16
C ASN A 94 -10.76 -9.23 -8.44
N VAL A 95 -9.77 -10.11 -8.30
CA VAL A 95 -8.48 -9.81 -7.69
C VAL A 95 -7.34 -10.11 -8.66
N LEU A 96 -6.43 -9.14 -8.81
CA LEU A 96 -5.16 -9.32 -9.48
C LEU A 96 -4.02 -9.32 -8.44
N LEU A 97 -3.38 -10.47 -8.26
CA LEU A 97 -2.24 -10.65 -7.36
C LEU A 97 -0.92 -10.47 -8.12
N VAL A 98 0.01 -9.71 -7.54
CA VAL A 98 1.38 -9.51 -8.03
C VAL A 98 2.35 -9.81 -6.88
N PRO A 99 3.47 -10.51 -7.11
CA PRO A 99 4.30 -11.03 -6.03
C PRO A 99 5.32 -9.99 -5.51
N HIS A 100 4.84 -8.89 -4.93
CA HIS A 100 5.66 -7.83 -4.33
C HIS A 100 6.77 -7.33 -5.28
N ASP A 101 6.38 -6.95 -6.49
CA ASP A 101 7.28 -6.61 -7.59
C ASP A 101 6.94 -5.26 -8.23
N SER A 102 5.98 -4.50 -7.69
CA SER A 102 5.60 -3.19 -8.26
C SER A 102 6.73 -2.16 -8.26
N HIS A 103 7.77 -2.37 -7.45
CA HIS A 103 8.98 -1.53 -7.44
C HIS A 103 9.92 -1.81 -8.63
N SER A 104 9.74 -2.93 -9.33
CA SER A 104 10.66 -3.40 -10.36
C SER A 104 10.56 -2.56 -11.63
N SER A 105 11.71 -2.13 -12.13
CA SER A 105 11.81 -1.40 -13.39
C SER A 105 13.22 -1.51 -13.95
N PRO A 106 13.43 -1.32 -15.27
CA PRO A 106 14.77 -1.34 -15.88
C PRO A 106 15.77 -0.35 -15.27
N TYR A 107 15.26 0.69 -14.60
CA TYR A 107 16.05 1.79 -14.04
C TYR A 107 16.25 1.69 -12.51
N ILE A 108 15.74 0.63 -11.84
CA ILE A 108 15.82 0.54 -10.38
C ILE A 108 17.28 0.45 -9.90
N GLY A 109 18.13 -0.29 -10.63
CA GLY A 109 19.55 -0.43 -10.30
C GLY A 109 20.27 0.92 -10.34
N ASP A 110 20.08 1.68 -11.43
CA ASP A 110 20.68 3.00 -11.59
C ASP A 110 20.24 3.96 -10.46
N ARG A 111 18.93 4.05 -10.18
CA ARG A 111 18.42 4.94 -9.13
C ARG A 111 18.94 4.57 -7.74
N VAL A 112 19.03 3.27 -7.43
CA VAL A 112 19.57 2.81 -6.14
C VAL A 112 21.05 3.15 -6.03
N MET A 113 21.82 2.94 -7.11
CA MET A 113 23.24 3.26 -7.16
C MET A 113 23.48 4.77 -6.99
N ASP A 114 22.70 5.62 -7.67
CA ASP A 114 22.79 7.07 -7.56
C ASP A 114 22.57 7.54 -6.12
N ILE A 115 21.53 7.01 -5.43
CA ILE A 115 21.25 7.35 -4.04
C ILE A 115 22.38 6.86 -3.11
N PHE A 116 22.90 5.65 -3.37
CA PHE A 116 23.99 5.08 -2.58
C PHE A 116 25.28 5.90 -2.74
N CYS A 117 25.72 6.17 -3.97
CA CYS A 117 26.93 6.95 -4.25
C CYS A 117 26.83 8.36 -3.67
N MET A 118 25.68 9.04 -3.85
CA MET A 118 25.43 10.34 -3.23
C MET A 118 25.61 10.30 -1.70
N ASN A 119 25.05 9.29 -1.04
CA ASN A 119 25.14 9.18 0.41
C ASN A 119 26.52 8.70 0.89
N LEU A 120 27.24 7.90 0.11
CA LEU A 120 28.61 7.50 0.41
C LEU A 120 29.56 8.71 0.39
N GLU A 121 29.46 9.57 -0.63
CA GLU A 121 30.23 10.82 -0.68
C GLU A 121 29.93 11.72 0.52
N ARG A 122 28.65 11.86 0.89
CA ARG A 122 28.24 12.63 2.08
C ARG A 122 28.81 12.04 3.35
N TYR A 123 28.72 10.72 3.52
CA TYR A 123 29.20 10.01 4.69
C TYR A 123 30.71 10.19 4.90
N VAL A 124 31.51 10.07 3.84
CA VAL A 124 32.98 10.22 3.90
C VAL A 124 33.40 11.66 4.24
N ASN A 125 32.59 12.66 3.89
CA ASN A 125 32.86 14.07 4.15
C ASN A 125 32.17 14.61 5.42
N ASP A 126 31.63 13.74 6.28
CA ASP A 126 30.86 14.12 7.48
C ASP A 126 29.68 15.07 7.18
N GLU A 127 29.08 14.94 5.99
CA GLU A 127 27.89 15.70 5.61
C GLU A 127 26.58 14.99 5.98
N PRO A 128 25.49 15.74 6.21
CA PRO A 128 24.16 15.16 6.39
C PRO A 128 23.73 14.30 5.20
N LEU A 129 23.30 13.07 5.48
CA LEU A 129 22.75 12.14 4.52
C LEU A 129 21.38 12.62 3.98
N LYS A 130 21.00 12.11 2.81
CA LYS A 130 19.68 12.32 2.19
C LYS A 130 18.82 11.08 2.36
N HIS A 131 17.50 11.29 2.39
CA HIS A 131 16.49 10.22 2.53
C HIS A 131 16.67 9.39 3.82
N VAL A 132 17.02 10.08 4.92
CA VAL A 132 17.19 9.44 6.23
C VAL A 132 15.82 9.01 6.76
N CYS A 133 15.67 7.70 6.95
CA CYS A 133 14.53 7.09 7.62
C CYS A 133 14.61 7.38 9.13
N ASP A 134 13.49 7.78 9.73
CA ASP A 134 13.32 7.89 11.17
C ASP A 134 12.78 6.57 11.72
N PRO A 135 13.58 5.75 12.44
CA PRO A 135 13.14 4.44 12.91
C PRO A 135 11.97 4.49 13.90
N GLU A 136 11.78 5.62 14.61
CA GLU A 136 10.65 5.79 15.53
C GLU A 136 9.36 6.05 14.77
N LYS A 137 9.43 6.85 13.68
CA LYS A 137 8.26 7.10 12.81
C LYS A 137 7.97 5.97 11.83
N GLY A 138 9.00 5.18 11.48
CA GLY A 138 8.90 4.07 10.54
C GLY A 138 8.98 4.46 9.06
N TYR A 139 9.45 5.67 8.75
CA TYR A 139 9.68 6.17 7.39
C TYR A 139 10.68 7.34 7.34
#